data_AF-A0AAV1C6W7-F1
#
_entry.id   AF-A0AAV1C6W7-F1
#
_cell.length_a   1.000
_cell.length_b   1.000
_cell.length_c   1.000
_cell.angle_alpha   90.00
_cell.angle_beta   90.00
_cell.angle_gamma   90.00
#
_symmetry.space_group_name_H-M   'P 1'
#
loop_
_entity.id
_entity.type
_entity.pdbx_description
1 polymer ?
#
loop_
_entity_poly.entity_id
_entity_poly.type
_entity_poly.pdbx_seq_one_letter_code
_entity_poly.pdbx_strand_id
1 'polypeptide(L)'
;MQGPSNKSIVGDLLDYLNESWTQFHATAEAKRQLLAAGFHLLNENDEWDLKPGGRYFFTRNMSSLVAFAIGEKYSISNGFHIIAAHTDSPCLKLKPISASSKCGCLMVNVQTYGGGLWHTWFDRDLSVAGRVIVRADDDCFQHKLVKIKRPILRVPTLAIHLDRTVNKDGFKPNLETHLIPLFAKKMENTLVETKEKNNVSSKDVHHPLLLQILSNELSCKVDDILNIELNVCDTQPSCLGGANNEFIFSGRLDNLASSFCALRALVDSCASAGDLSNEGAIRMVALFDNEEVGSDSYQGAGAPTIFEGMRRIIDCLDSQCVRENRFARAVRHSFLGMSCYILAFVEFVAEELSFFGM
;
A
#
# COMPACT_ATOMS: atom_id res chain seq x y z
N MET A 1 22.68 -17.45 25.09
CA MET A 1 22.25 -16.05 24.91
C MET A 1 22.51 -15.70 23.46
N GLN A 2 21.49 -15.80 22.60
CA GLN A 2 21.58 -15.31 21.22
C GLN A 2 21.36 -13.80 21.29
N GLY A 3 22.32 -13.02 20.75
CA GLY A 3 22.19 -11.57 20.64
C GLY A 3 20.99 -11.18 19.77
N PRO A 4 20.61 -9.89 19.73
CA PRO A 4 19.48 -9.44 18.93
C PRO A 4 19.74 -9.83 17.47
N SER A 5 18.81 -10.62 16.91
CA SER A 5 18.81 -11.09 15.53
C SER A 5 18.93 -9.88 14.59
N ASN A 6 20.13 -9.60 14.09
CA ASN A 6 20.33 -8.65 13.00
C ASN A 6 19.70 -9.27 11.75
N LYS A 7 18.43 -8.96 11.48
CA LYS A 7 17.72 -9.43 10.29
C LYS A 7 18.46 -8.91 9.05
N SER A 8 18.58 -9.74 8.02
CA SER A 8 19.15 -9.32 6.75
C SER A 8 18.20 -8.34 6.04
N ILE A 9 18.74 -7.44 5.22
CA ILE A 9 17.94 -6.47 4.42
C ILE A 9 16.87 -7.20 3.60
N VAL A 10 17.20 -8.36 3.06
CA VAL A 10 16.28 -9.21 2.32
C VAL A 10 15.16 -9.77 3.22
N GLY A 11 15.48 -10.18 4.45
CA GLY A 11 14.47 -10.60 5.43
C GLY A 11 13.51 -9.47 5.78
N ASP A 12 14.04 -8.26 5.98
CA ASP A 12 13.23 -7.07 6.27
C ASP A 12 12.33 -6.68 5.08
N LEU A 13 12.83 -6.82 3.84
CA LEU A 13 12.02 -6.62 2.62
C LEU A 13 10.89 -7.64 2.52
N LEU A 14 11.16 -8.93 2.79
CA LEU A 14 10.13 -9.97 2.77
C LEU A 14 9.06 -9.70 3.84
N ASP A 15 9.45 -9.28 5.04
CA ASP A 15 8.52 -8.88 6.10
C ASP A 15 7.67 -7.68 5.65
N TYR A 16 8.29 -6.66 5.04
CA TYR A 16 7.58 -5.49 4.50
C TYR A 16 6.56 -5.89 3.44
N LEU A 17 6.93 -6.75 2.48
CA LEU A 17 6.04 -7.23 1.41
C LEU A 17 4.87 -8.07 1.94
N ASN A 18 5.13 -8.90 2.96
CA ASN A 18 4.14 -9.78 3.58
C ASN A 18 3.14 -9.04 4.47
N GLU A 19 3.51 -7.88 5.02
CA GLU A 19 2.56 -7.00 5.72
C GLU A 19 1.85 -6.02 4.79
N SER A 20 2.49 -5.62 3.69
CA SER A 20 1.98 -4.64 2.72
C SER A 20 1.07 -5.26 1.64
N TRP A 21 -0.11 -5.75 2.04
CA TRP A 21 -1.06 -6.39 1.11
C TRP A 21 -1.76 -5.40 0.16
N THR A 22 -1.91 -4.16 0.60
CA THR A 22 -2.51 -3.06 -0.16
C THR A 22 -1.76 -1.76 0.09
N GLN A 23 -2.03 -0.71 -0.68
CA GLN A 23 -1.48 0.64 -0.48
C GLN A 23 -1.70 1.17 0.95
N PHE A 24 -2.82 0.79 1.59
CA PHE A 24 -3.11 1.14 2.97
C PHE A 24 -2.21 0.43 3.97
N HIS A 25 -1.95 -0.86 3.73
CA HIS A 25 -1.07 -1.66 4.57
C HIS A 25 0.40 -1.26 4.37
N ALA A 26 0.82 -0.95 3.14
CA ALA A 26 2.14 -0.42 2.83
C ALA A 26 2.41 0.88 3.59
N THR A 27 1.46 1.82 3.55
CA THR A 27 1.57 3.08 4.29
C THR A 27 1.57 2.87 5.80
N ALA A 28 0.75 1.96 6.32
CA ALA A 28 0.72 1.64 7.75
C ALA A 28 2.02 0.98 8.23
N GLU A 29 2.60 0.09 7.43
CA GLU A 29 3.88 -0.54 7.72
C GLU A 29 5.04 0.47 7.64
N ALA A 30 5.07 1.33 6.63
CA ALA A 30 6.03 2.42 6.55
C ALA A 30 5.94 3.37 7.75
N LYS A 31 4.72 3.76 8.14
CA LYS A 31 4.44 4.53 9.37
C LYS A 31 4.97 3.80 10.60
N ARG A 32 4.76 2.49 10.74
CA ARG A 32 5.24 1.70 11.87
C ARG A 32 6.76 1.74 11.97
N GLN A 33 7.46 1.57 10.85
CA GLN A 33 8.92 1.61 10.80
C GLN A 33 9.49 3.01 11.13
N LEU A 34 8.86 4.07 10.61
CA LEU A 34 9.26 5.45 10.92
C LEU A 34 9.08 5.80 12.40
N LEU A 35 7.96 5.42 12.99
CA LEU A 35 7.73 5.59 14.43
C LEU A 35 8.77 4.83 15.25
N ALA A 36 9.08 3.59 14.87
CA ALA A 36 10.11 2.78 15.53
C ALA A 36 11.52 3.39 15.39
N ALA A 37 11.79 4.08 14.27
CA ALA A 37 13.02 4.83 14.05
C ALA A 37 13.05 6.20 14.76
N GLY A 38 11.96 6.61 15.43
CA GLY A 38 11.86 7.86 16.16
C GLY A 38 11.57 9.09 15.30
N PHE A 39 10.88 8.90 14.17
CA PHE A 39 10.28 10.01 13.42
C PHE A 39 8.95 10.42 14.07
N HIS A 40 8.65 11.72 14.02
CA HIS A 40 7.42 12.28 14.59
C HIS A 40 6.31 12.36 13.54
N LEU A 41 5.14 11.79 13.86
CA LEU A 41 3.95 11.90 13.02
C LEU A 41 3.39 13.33 13.11
N LEU A 42 3.26 13.98 11.95
CA LEU A 42 2.61 15.26 11.77
C LEU A 42 1.18 15.05 11.27
N ASN A 43 0.29 15.91 11.75
CA ASN A 43 -1.05 16.07 11.20
C ASN A 43 -1.02 17.22 10.20
N GLU A 44 -1.57 17.01 9.00
CA GLU A 44 -1.58 18.03 7.97
C GLU A 44 -2.48 19.23 8.32
N ASN A 45 -3.46 19.04 9.21
CA ASN A 45 -4.39 20.09 9.63
C ASN A 45 -3.84 21.00 10.75
N ASP A 46 -2.74 20.61 11.39
CA ASP A 46 -2.16 21.33 12.51
C ASP A 46 -1.00 22.22 12.05
N GLU A 47 -0.65 23.24 12.84
CA GLU A 47 0.61 23.97 12.67
C GLU A 47 1.80 23.05 12.98
N TRP A 48 2.89 23.20 12.25
CA TRP A 48 4.08 22.37 12.42
C TRP A 48 5.17 23.14 13.18
N ASP A 49 5.71 22.50 14.22
CA ASP A 49 6.92 22.97 14.92
C ASP A 49 8.12 22.10 14.52
N LEU A 50 8.82 22.51 13.46
CA LEU A 50 9.95 21.78 12.89
C LEU A 50 11.26 22.36 13.39
N LYS A 51 12.21 21.48 13.75
CA LYS A 51 13.54 21.87 14.23
C LYS A 51 14.63 21.28 13.34
N PRO A 52 15.75 22.00 13.11
CA PRO A 52 16.98 21.40 12.58
C PRO A 52 17.39 20.16 13.41
N GLY A 53 17.83 19.09 12.73
CA GLY A 53 18.07 17.77 13.33
C GLY A 53 16.81 16.94 13.56
N GLY A 54 15.61 17.50 13.35
CA GLY A 54 14.34 16.82 13.55
C GLY A 54 13.96 15.88 12.39
N ARG A 55 13.17 14.86 12.72
CA ARG A 55 12.72 13.80 11.80
C ARG A 55 11.20 13.66 11.89
N TYR A 56 10.51 13.78 10.76
CA TYR A 56 9.07 13.93 10.72
C TYR A 56 8.45 13.20 9.54
N PHE A 57 7.16 12.90 9.61
CA PHE A 57 6.41 12.38 8.48
C PHE A 57 4.92 12.68 8.61
N PHE A 58 4.20 12.69 7.50
CA PHE A 58 2.74 12.73 7.47
C PHE A 58 2.19 11.76 6.45
N THR A 59 0.90 11.45 6.56
CA THR A 59 0.19 10.54 5.64
C THR A 59 -1.05 11.21 5.09
N ARG A 60 -1.38 10.93 3.82
CA ARG A 60 -2.60 11.40 3.17
C ARG A 60 -3.44 10.22 2.71
N ASN A 61 -4.75 10.26 2.97
CA ASN A 61 -5.71 9.17 2.66
C ASN A 61 -5.38 7.78 3.27
N MET A 62 -4.38 7.69 4.16
CA MET A 62 -3.78 6.43 4.63
C MET A 62 -3.11 5.58 3.54
N SER A 63 -2.95 6.10 2.31
CA SER A 63 -2.35 5.36 1.19
C SER A 63 -1.09 6.01 0.64
N SER A 64 -0.79 7.26 1.04
CA SER A 64 0.46 7.94 0.72
C SER A 64 1.14 8.45 1.97
N LEU A 65 2.46 8.57 1.91
CA LEU A 65 3.31 8.98 3.01
C LEU A 65 4.45 9.89 2.52
N VAL A 66 4.70 10.98 3.24
CA VAL A 66 5.90 11.81 3.04
C VAL A 66 6.66 11.85 4.35
N ALA A 67 7.90 11.37 4.34
CA ALA A 67 8.83 11.42 5.46
C ALA A 67 10.03 12.30 5.13
N PHE A 68 10.55 13.02 6.11
CA PHE A 68 11.71 13.87 5.93
C PHE A 68 12.54 14.03 7.21
N ALA A 69 13.84 14.24 7.02
CA ALA A 69 14.81 14.53 8.06
C ALA A 69 15.53 15.84 7.73
N ILE A 70 15.58 16.75 8.70
CA ILE A 70 16.12 18.10 8.53
C ILE A 70 17.57 18.10 9.03
N GLY A 71 18.53 18.46 8.18
CA GLY A 71 19.92 18.63 8.60
C GLY A 71 20.08 19.72 9.66
N GLU A 72 21.00 19.56 10.60
CA GLU A 72 21.27 20.56 11.64
C GLU A 72 21.88 21.85 11.07
N LYS A 73 22.60 21.74 9.94
CA LYS A 73 23.17 22.88 9.20
C LYS A 73 22.27 23.34 8.06
N TYR A 74 20.98 22.99 8.10
CA TYR A 74 20.08 23.36 7.03
C TYR A 74 20.02 24.87 6.80
N SER A 75 20.17 25.26 5.54
CA SER A 75 19.92 26.61 5.05
C SER A 75 19.14 26.53 3.74
N ILE A 76 18.34 27.55 3.45
CA ILE A 76 17.45 27.60 2.26
C ILE A 76 18.21 27.36 0.93
N SER A 77 19.51 27.64 0.90
CA SER A 77 20.38 27.39 -0.26
C SER A 77 20.63 25.92 -0.57
N ASN A 78 20.35 25.00 0.35
CA ASN A 78 20.84 23.62 0.27
C ASN A 78 19.77 22.62 -0.22
N GLY A 79 18.51 23.05 -0.35
CA GLY A 79 17.45 22.29 -1.01
C GLY A 79 17.06 20.97 -0.34
N PHE A 80 16.45 20.09 -1.13
CA PHE A 80 15.91 18.80 -0.73
C PHE A 80 16.54 17.66 -1.54
N HIS A 81 16.89 16.56 -0.89
CA HIS A 81 17.24 15.29 -1.52
C HIS A 81 16.05 14.35 -1.38
N ILE A 82 15.34 14.13 -2.49
CA ILE A 82 14.05 13.43 -2.48
C ILE A 82 14.20 12.09 -3.20
N ILE A 83 13.72 11.02 -2.58
CA ILE A 83 13.45 9.73 -3.25
C ILE A 83 11.94 9.52 -3.32
N ALA A 84 11.42 9.26 -4.51
CA ALA A 84 10.00 8.96 -4.68
C ALA A 84 9.77 7.54 -5.23
N ALA A 85 8.74 6.88 -4.70
CA ALA A 85 8.23 5.58 -5.13
C ALA A 85 6.69 5.56 -4.97
N HIS A 86 6.04 4.43 -5.26
CA HIS A 86 4.60 4.27 -5.06
C HIS A 86 4.22 3.03 -4.25
N THR A 87 3.08 3.13 -3.56
CA THR A 87 2.54 2.15 -2.60
C THR A 87 1.52 1.22 -3.22
N ASP A 88 0.96 1.58 -4.37
CA ASP A 88 -0.03 0.77 -5.08
C ASP A 88 0.61 -0.16 -6.12
N SER A 89 -0.14 -1.19 -6.48
CA SER A 89 0.20 -2.16 -7.52
C SER A 89 -1.08 -2.57 -8.24
N PRO A 90 -1.00 -3.12 -9.46
CA PRO A 90 -2.18 -3.56 -10.17
C PRO A 90 -2.89 -4.67 -9.41
N CYS A 91 -4.20 -4.55 -9.24
CA CYS A 91 -4.98 -5.51 -8.48
C CYS A 91 -6.44 -5.58 -8.92
N LEU A 92 -7.17 -6.55 -8.39
CA LEU A 92 -8.62 -6.56 -8.44
C LEU A 92 -9.16 -5.85 -7.20
N LYS A 93 -9.99 -4.82 -7.38
CA LYS A 93 -10.69 -4.14 -6.27
C LYS A 93 -12.13 -4.61 -6.23
N LEU A 94 -12.73 -4.75 -5.04
CA LEU A 94 -14.16 -5.01 -4.95
C LEU A 94 -14.93 -3.83 -5.55
N LYS A 95 -15.95 -4.12 -6.37
CA LYS A 95 -16.88 -3.08 -6.84
C LYS A 95 -17.69 -2.54 -5.66
N PRO A 96 -18.17 -1.28 -5.71
CA PRO A 96 -19.09 -0.74 -4.72
C PRO A 96 -20.31 -1.65 -4.51
N ILE A 97 -20.86 -2.21 -5.59
CA ILE A 97 -21.86 -3.28 -5.54
C ILE A 97 -21.16 -4.60 -5.90
N SER A 98 -20.68 -5.29 -4.86
CA SER A 98 -19.87 -6.50 -5.00
C SER A 98 -20.70 -7.78 -5.00
N ALA A 99 -21.91 -7.79 -4.44
CA ALA A 99 -22.66 -9.03 -4.33
C ALA A 99 -23.19 -9.50 -5.69
N SER A 100 -22.79 -10.70 -6.12
CA SER A 100 -23.39 -11.37 -7.27
C SER A 100 -23.56 -12.87 -7.02
N SER A 101 -24.36 -13.52 -7.86
CA SER A 101 -24.60 -14.97 -7.77
C SER A 101 -24.84 -15.55 -9.15
N LYS A 102 -24.26 -16.72 -9.41
CA LYS A 102 -24.41 -17.44 -10.68
C LYS A 102 -24.29 -18.94 -10.44
N CYS A 103 -25.15 -19.74 -11.09
CA CYS A 103 -25.10 -21.20 -11.04
C CYS A 103 -24.99 -21.78 -9.61
N GLY A 104 -25.76 -21.25 -8.66
CA GLY A 104 -25.74 -21.72 -7.26
C GLY A 104 -24.51 -21.31 -6.45
N CYS A 105 -23.63 -20.46 -6.98
CA CYS A 105 -22.46 -19.91 -6.29
C CYS A 105 -22.67 -18.43 -5.98
N LEU A 106 -22.25 -18.01 -4.80
CA LEU A 106 -22.03 -16.61 -4.43
C LEU A 106 -20.69 -16.17 -5.02
N MET A 107 -20.70 -15.05 -5.72
CA MET A 107 -19.56 -14.46 -6.40
C MET A 107 -19.36 -13.03 -5.93
N VAL A 108 -18.14 -12.49 -6.10
CA VAL A 108 -17.80 -11.13 -5.69
C VAL A 108 -17.42 -10.32 -6.93
N ASN A 109 -18.21 -9.32 -7.30
CA ASN A 109 -17.86 -8.45 -8.42
C ASN A 109 -16.62 -7.62 -8.08
N VAL A 110 -15.67 -7.63 -9.00
CA VAL A 110 -14.41 -6.92 -8.90
C VAL A 110 -14.20 -6.03 -10.12
N GLN A 111 -13.39 -4.99 -9.96
CA GLN A 111 -12.91 -4.13 -11.03
C GLN A 111 -11.39 -4.22 -11.11
N THR A 112 -10.86 -4.11 -12.32
CA THR A 112 -9.43 -4.03 -12.57
C THR A 112 -8.91 -2.65 -12.15
N TYR A 113 -7.80 -2.64 -11.41
CA TYR A 113 -7.06 -1.44 -11.03
C TYR A 113 -5.65 -1.53 -11.59
N GLY A 114 -5.24 -0.57 -12.40
CA GLY A 114 -3.94 -0.55 -13.07
C GLY A 114 -3.80 -1.49 -14.28
N GLY A 115 -2.58 -1.64 -14.77
CA GLY A 115 -2.23 -2.44 -15.96
C GLY A 115 -1.91 -3.92 -15.69
N GLY A 116 -2.73 -4.60 -14.89
CA GLY A 116 -2.41 -5.94 -14.39
C GLY A 116 -2.34 -7.04 -15.45
N LEU A 117 -1.47 -8.02 -15.23
CA LEU A 117 -1.45 -9.28 -15.98
C LEU A 117 -2.58 -10.20 -15.51
N TRP A 118 -3.83 -9.91 -15.90
CA TRP A 118 -5.03 -10.53 -15.29
C TRP A 118 -5.11 -12.06 -15.38
N HIS A 119 -4.43 -12.68 -16.34
CA HIS A 119 -4.37 -14.14 -16.43
C HIS A 119 -3.64 -14.78 -15.24
N THR A 120 -2.73 -14.08 -14.56
CA THR A 120 -1.98 -14.62 -13.40
C THR A 120 -2.81 -14.69 -12.12
N TRP A 121 -3.96 -14.00 -12.09
CA TRP A 121 -4.92 -14.00 -10.99
C TRP A 121 -5.84 -15.23 -11.02
N PHE A 122 -5.90 -15.92 -12.15
CA PHE A 122 -6.60 -17.19 -12.25
C PHE A 122 -5.87 -18.24 -11.44
N ASP A 123 -6.65 -19.11 -10.83
CA ASP A 123 -6.16 -20.25 -10.10
C ASP A 123 -5.17 -19.94 -8.96
N ARG A 124 -5.33 -18.77 -8.34
CA ARG A 124 -4.66 -18.36 -7.10
C ARG A 124 -5.57 -18.51 -5.88
N ASP A 125 -4.95 -18.76 -4.73
CA ASP A 125 -5.63 -18.76 -3.44
C ASP A 125 -5.74 -17.33 -2.96
N LEU A 126 -6.92 -16.73 -3.20
CA LEU A 126 -7.13 -15.30 -3.03
C LEU A 126 -7.90 -15.00 -1.74
N SER A 127 -7.68 -13.81 -1.22
CA SER A 127 -8.43 -13.24 -0.11
C SER A 127 -8.62 -11.75 -0.31
N VAL A 128 -9.11 -11.04 0.71
CA VAL A 128 -9.32 -9.59 0.69
C VAL A 128 -8.54 -8.90 1.79
N ALA A 129 -8.02 -7.72 1.48
CA ALA A 129 -7.44 -6.80 2.44
C ALA A 129 -7.71 -5.35 2.01
N GLY A 130 -7.71 -4.42 2.96
CA GLY A 130 -7.89 -3.00 2.66
C GLY A 130 -8.31 -2.20 3.88
N ARG A 131 -9.18 -1.21 3.67
CA ARG A 131 -9.76 -0.40 4.74
C ARG A 131 -11.27 -0.54 4.82
N VAL A 132 -11.79 -0.41 6.03
CA VAL A 132 -13.22 -0.38 6.35
C VAL A 132 -13.49 0.89 7.14
N ILE A 133 -14.52 1.63 6.75
CA ILE A 133 -15.03 2.77 7.49
C ILE A 133 -16.10 2.26 8.43
N VAL A 134 -15.86 2.41 9.73
CA VAL A 134 -16.80 1.99 10.78
C VAL A 134 -17.33 3.20 11.55
N ARG A 135 -18.57 3.10 12.02
CA ARG A 135 -19.14 4.02 13.01
C ARG A 135 -18.55 3.72 14.39
N ALA A 136 -18.07 4.74 15.08
CA ALA A 136 -17.64 4.65 16.47
C ALA A 136 -18.77 5.03 17.44
N ASP A 137 -18.58 4.76 18.73
CA ASP A 137 -19.60 4.96 19.79
C ASP A 137 -20.06 6.42 19.94
N ASP A 138 -19.26 7.38 19.45
CA ASP A 138 -19.50 8.83 19.48
C ASP A 138 -20.06 9.38 18.15
N ASP A 139 -20.60 8.50 17.28
CA ASP A 139 -21.03 8.83 15.91
C ASP A 139 -19.91 9.37 15.01
N CYS A 140 -18.65 9.29 15.44
CA CYS A 140 -17.50 9.60 14.58
C CYS A 140 -17.19 8.42 13.64
N PHE A 141 -16.53 8.75 12.52
CA PHE A 141 -16.08 7.76 11.56
C PHE A 141 -14.62 7.36 11.84
N GLN A 142 -14.36 6.05 11.87
CA GLN A 142 -13.02 5.51 12.02
C GLN A 142 -12.65 4.65 10.82
N HIS A 143 -11.43 4.81 10.33
CA HIS A 143 -10.84 3.94 9.33
C HIS A 143 -10.10 2.79 10.03
N LYS A 144 -10.49 1.55 9.77
CA LYS A 144 -9.80 0.35 10.26
C LYS A 144 -9.23 -0.44 9.09
N LEU A 145 -8.01 -0.94 9.26
CA LEU A 145 -7.42 -1.87 8.31
C LEU A 145 -7.92 -3.29 8.58
N VAL A 146 -8.12 -4.04 7.52
CA VAL A 146 -8.54 -5.45 7.58
C VAL A 146 -7.71 -6.28 6.60
N LYS A 147 -7.31 -7.47 7.03
CA LYS A 147 -6.51 -8.42 6.24
C LYS A 147 -6.98 -9.84 6.59
N ILE A 148 -7.78 -10.45 5.72
CA ILE A 148 -8.28 -11.80 5.95
C ILE A 148 -7.21 -12.81 5.53
N LYS A 149 -6.49 -13.40 6.49
CA LYS A 149 -5.27 -14.20 6.20
C LYS A 149 -5.52 -15.61 5.62
N ARG A 150 -6.78 -16.03 5.50
CA ARG A 150 -7.16 -17.33 4.91
C ARG A 150 -7.75 -17.15 3.51
N PRO A 151 -7.57 -18.09 2.58
CA PRO A 151 -8.16 -17.99 1.25
C PRO A 151 -9.69 -18.09 1.33
N ILE A 152 -10.36 -17.13 0.72
CA ILE A 152 -11.83 -17.05 0.66
C ILE A 152 -12.36 -16.78 -0.75
N LEU A 153 -11.48 -16.43 -1.69
CA LEU A 153 -11.80 -16.14 -3.08
C LEU A 153 -10.98 -17.03 -4.01
N ARG A 154 -11.56 -17.33 -5.18
CA ARG A 154 -10.87 -18.05 -6.26
C ARG A 154 -11.43 -17.61 -7.60
N VAL A 155 -10.56 -17.26 -8.55
CA VAL A 155 -10.96 -17.10 -9.96
C VAL A 155 -10.58 -18.39 -10.70
N PRO A 156 -11.51 -19.32 -10.95
CA PRO A 156 -11.18 -20.59 -11.58
C PRO A 156 -11.00 -20.44 -13.10
N THR A 157 -10.02 -21.14 -13.68
CA THR A 157 -9.91 -21.25 -15.14
C THR A 157 -10.95 -22.23 -15.69
N LEU A 158 -11.48 -21.95 -16.89
CA LEU A 158 -12.33 -22.91 -17.60
C LEU A 158 -11.51 -24.15 -18.00
N ALA A 159 -12.06 -25.34 -17.78
CA ALA A 159 -11.36 -26.58 -18.14
C ALA A 159 -11.02 -26.63 -19.63
N ILE A 160 -9.78 -27.01 -19.97
CA ILE A 160 -9.28 -27.10 -21.35
C ILE A 160 -10.13 -28.00 -22.27
N HIS A 161 -10.84 -28.96 -21.70
CA HIS A 161 -11.77 -29.83 -22.45
C HIS A 161 -12.91 -29.04 -23.12
N LEU A 162 -13.29 -27.90 -22.51
CA LEU A 162 -14.33 -26.97 -22.95
C LEU A 162 -13.76 -25.77 -23.72
N ASP A 163 -12.44 -25.54 -23.64
CA ASP A 163 -11.71 -24.55 -24.45
C ASP A 163 -10.44 -25.18 -25.03
N ARG A 164 -10.63 -25.94 -26.11
CA ARG A 164 -9.56 -26.77 -26.70
C ARG A 164 -8.53 -25.95 -27.49
N THR A 165 -8.82 -24.69 -27.80
CA THR A 165 -7.95 -23.84 -28.62
C THR A 165 -7.15 -22.83 -27.81
N VAL A 166 -7.38 -22.72 -26.49
CA VAL A 166 -6.70 -21.77 -25.58
C VAL A 166 -5.17 -21.73 -25.71
N ASN A 167 -4.52 -22.89 -25.85
CA ASN A 167 -3.06 -22.96 -25.97
C ASN A 167 -2.53 -22.55 -27.37
N LYS A 168 -3.41 -22.50 -28.38
CA LYS A 168 -3.08 -22.05 -29.74
C LYS A 168 -3.43 -20.58 -29.94
N ASP A 169 -4.61 -20.17 -29.48
CA ASP A 169 -5.17 -18.83 -29.72
C ASP A 169 -4.79 -17.82 -28.63
N GLY A 170 -4.27 -18.31 -27.50
CA GLY A 170 -3.95 -17.55 -26.30
C GLY A 170 -5.14 -17.43 -25.35
N PHE A 171 -4.86 -17.45 -24.05
CA PHE A 171 -5.87 -17.24 -23.02
C PHE A 171 -6.29 -15.77 -22.96
N LYS A 172 -7.52 -15.49 -23.41
CA LYS A 172 -8.09 -14.13 -23.56
C LYS A 172 -9.36 -13.98 -22.72
N PRO A 173 -9.24 -13.94 -21.38
CA PRO A 173 -10.42 -13.81 -20.52
C PRO A 173 -11.08 -12.45 -20.72
N ASN A 174 -12.41 -12.42 -20.76
CA ASN A 174 -13.17 -11.17 -20.64
C ASN A 174 -13.07 -10.69 -19.18
N LEU A 175 -12.56 -9.47 -18.98
CA LEU A 175 -12.25 -8.96 -17.65
C LEU A 175 -13.50 -8.66 -16.80
N GLU A 176 -14.66 -8.47 -17.43
CA GLU A 176 -15.92 -8.23 -16.71
C GLU A 176 -16.59 -9.55 -16.31
N THR A 177 -16.59 -10.56 -17.18
CA THR A 177 -17.40 -11.77 -16.98
C THR A 177 -16.61 -13.00 -16.53
N HIS A 178 -15.31 -13.08 -16.83
CA HIS A 178 -14.47 -14.25 -16.51
C HIS A 178 -13.57 -14.04 -15.28
N LEU A 179 -13.39 -12.79 -14.83
CA LEU A 179 -12.50 -12.44 -13.73
C LEU A 179 -13.19 -12.35 -12.35
N ILE A 180 -14.48 -12.70 -12.28
CA ILE A 180 -15.29 -12.60 -11.07
C ILE A 180 -14.95 -13.78 -10.12
N PRO A 181 -14.39 -13.55 -8.93
CA PRO A 181 -14.05 -14.63 -8.01
C PRO A 181 -15.30 -15.33 -7.44
N LEU A 182 -15.20 -16.66 -7.31
CA LEU A 182 -16.08 -17.46 -6.47
C LEU A 182 -15.78 -17.17 -5.00
N PHE A 183 -16.84 -17.09 -4.19
CA PHE A 183 -16.74 -16.80 -2.76
C PHE A 183 -17.32 -17.93 -1.89
N ALA A 184 -18.53 -18.40 -2.18
CA ALA A 184 -19.17 -19.48 -1.43
C ALA A 184 -20.24 -20.19 -2.26
N LYS A 185 -20.71 -21.36 -1.82
CA LYS A 185 -21.92 -21.97 -2.37
C LYS A 185 -23.15 -21.27 -1.79
N LYS A 186 -24.17 -21.01 -2.60
CA LYS A 186 -25.47 -20.58 -2.09
C LYS A 186 -26.10 -21.75 -1.34
N MET A 187 -26.36 -21.57 -0.05
CA MET A 187 -27.12 -22.54 0.72
C MET A 187 -28.57 -22.56 0.21
N GLU A 188 -29.04 -23.71 -0.26
CA GLU A 188 -30.47 -23.93 -0.43
C GLU A 188 -31.05 -24.13 0.97
N ASN A 189 -31.92 -23.21 1.40
CA ASN A 189 -32.57 -23.29 2.71
C ASN A 189 -33.38 -24.60 2.81
N THR A 190 -32.74 -25.64 3.33
CA THR A 190 -33.43 -26.84 3.83
C THR A 190 -33.81 -26.54 5.27
N LEU A 191 -35.06 -26.08 5.44
CA LEU A 191 -35.90 -26.20 6.63
C LEU A 191 -35.28 -25.78 7.98
N VAL A 192 -35.52 -24.54 8.42
CA VAL A 192 -36.34 -24.24 9.61
C VAL A 192 -36.94 -22.85 9.43
N GLU A 193 -38.27 -22.77 9.42
CA GLU A 193 -39.01 -21.52 9.59
C GLU A 193 -38.78 -20.98 11.01
N THR A 194 -37.76 -20.15 11.20
CA THR A 194 -37.86 -19.06 12.17
C THR A 194 -38.21 -17.81 11.39
N LYS A 195 -39.49 -17.43 11.49
CA LYS A 195 -40.04 -16.16 11.03
C LYS A 195 -39.38 -15.00 11.79
N GLU A 196 -38.18 -14.64 11.40
CA GLU A 196 -37.74 -13.25 11.42
C GLU A 196 -37.51 -12.86 9.97
N LYS A 197 -38.32 -11.91 9.50
CA LYS A 197 -38.28 -11.38 8.14
C LYS A 197 -36.98 -10.63 7.89
N ASN A 198 -35.88 -11.33 7.68
CA ASN A 198 -34.78 -10.80 6.90
C ASN A 198 -35.05 -11.22 5.45
N ASN A 199 -35.86 -10.40 4.79
CA ASN A 199 -35.96 -10.38 3.34
C ASN A 199 -34.53 -10.32 2.79
N VAL A 200 -33.99 -11.44 2.30
CA VAL A 200 -32.82 -11.44 1.43
C VAL A 200 -33.28 -10.82 0.12
N SER A 201 -33.35 -9.49 0.13
CA SER A 201 -33.71 -8.71 -1.04
C SER A 201 -32.56 -8.83 -2.02
N SER A 202 -32.87 -8.91 -3.31
CA SER A 202 -31.91 -8.82 -4.41
C SER A 202 -31.27 -7.42 -4.54
N LYS A 203 -31.01 -6.73 -3.43
CA LYS A 203 -30.47 -5.36 -3.33
C LYS A 203 -29.28 -5.21 -2.37
N ASP A 204 -28.80 -6.30 -1.78
CA ASP A 204 -27.65 -6.20 -0.86
C ASP A 204 -26.39 -5.78 -1.64
N VAL A 205 -25.77 -4.68 -1.22
CA VAL A 205 -24.59 -4.08 -1.86
C VAL A 205 -23.38 -5.04 -1.77
N HIS A 206 -23.24 -5.71 -0.63
CA HIS A 206 -22.24 -6.74 -0.35
C HIS A 206 -22.93 -7.98 0.23
N HIS A 207 -22.33 -9.17 0.06
CA HIS A 207 -22.89 -10.40 0.65
C HIS A 207 -22.88 -10.31 2.18
N PRO A 208 -23.97 -10.67 2.89
CA PRO A 208 -24.00 -10.67 4.35
C PRO A 208 -22.88 -11.51 4.99
N LEU A 209 -22.53 -12.63 4.33
CA LEU A 209 -21.40 -13.47 4.76
C LEU A 209 -20.06 -12.74 4.71
N LEU A 210 -19.84 -11.87 3.72
CA LEU A 210 -18.62 -11.04 3.65
C LEU A 210 -18.59 -10.04 4.80
N LEU A 211 -19.71 -9.32 5.02
CA LEU A 211 -19.80 -8.35 6.12
C LEU A 211 -19.62 -9.00 7.49
N GLN A 212 -20.13 -10.21 7.70
CA GLN A 212 -19.91 -10.97 8.93
C GLN A 212 -18.43 -11.35 9.12
N ILE A 213 -17.74 -11.76 8.05
CA ILE A 213 -16.30 -12.06 8.11
C ILE A 213 -15.51 -10.80 8.52
N LEU A 214 -15.82 -9.65 7.90
CA LEU A 214 -15.17 -8.37 8.21
C LEU A 214 -15.47 -7.93 9.65
N SER A 215 -16.73 -8.03 10.08
CA SER A 215 -17.17 -7.71 11.45
C SER A 215 -16.44 -8.56 12.49
N ASN A 216 -16.29 -9.86 12.24
CA ASN A 216 -15.55 -10.76 13.13
C ASN A 216 -14.06 -10.39 13.20
N GLU A 217 -13.43 -10.10 12.06
CA GLU A 217 -12.01 -9.70 12.01
C GLU A 217 -11.77 -8.36 12.72
N LEU A 218 -12.70 -7.41 12.58
CA LEU A 218 -12.61 -6.06 13.15
C LEU A 218 -13.16 -5.95 14.57
N SER A 219 -13.76 -7.02 15.10
CA SER A 219 -14.44 -7.05 16.39
C SER A 219 -15.47 -5.91 16.54
N CYS A 220 -16.28 -5.67 15.50
CA CYS A 220 -17.36 -4.66 15.48
C CYS A 220 -18.68 -5.29 15.07
N LYS A 221 -19.81 -4.58 15.17
CA LYS A 221 -21.08 -5.08 14.63
C LYS A 221 -21.08 -4.93 13.10
N VAL A 222 -21.89 -5.74 12.42
CA VAL A 222 -22.10 -5.63 10.97
C VAL A 222 -22.70 -4.26 10.62
N ASP A 223 -23.64 -3.78 11.42
CA ASP A 223 -24.31 -2.48 11.22
C ASP A 223 -23.37 -1.28 11.41
N ASP A 224 -22.23 -1.47 12.06
CA ASP A 224 -21.21 -0.43 12.22
C ASP A 224 -20.38 -0.25 10.95
N ILE A 225 -20.40 -1.21 10.01
CA ILE A 225 -19.65 -1.15 8.75
C ILE A 225 -20.40 -0.26 7.76
N LEU A 226 -19.85 0.92 7.47
CA LEU A 226 -20.48 1.91 6.61
C LEU A 226 -20.02 1.81 5.16
N ASN A 227 -18.73 1.55 4.96
CA ASN A 227 -18.15 1.43 3.63
C ASN A 227 -16.87 0.58 3.68
N ILE A 228 -16.53 -0.04 2.55
CA ILE A 228 -15.36 -0.89 2.40
C ILE A 228 -14.58 -0.49 1.15
N GLU A 229 -13.25 -0.47 1.26
CA GLU A 229 -12.36 -0.39 0.12
C GLU A 229 -11.34 -1.52 0.24
N LEU A 230 -11.64 -2.61 -0.46
CA LEU A 230 -10.89 -3.86 -0.37
C LEU A 230 -10.30 -4.22 -1.73
N ASN A 231 -9.04 -4.62 -1.71
CA ASN A 231 -8.36 -5.27 -2.81
C ASN A 231 -8.44 -6.78 -2.59
N VAL A 232 -8.47 -7.53 -3.69
CA VAL A 232 -8.20 -8.96 -3.70
C VAL A 232 -6.68 -9.14 -3.68
N CYS A 233 -6.19 -10.08 -2.87
CA CYS A 233 -4.77 -10.33 -2.65
C CYS A 233 -4.48 -11.84 -2.72
N ASP A 234 -3.32 -12.21 -3.26
CA ASP A 234 -2.79 -13.57 -3.12
C ASP A 234 -2.42 -13.83 -1.65
N THR A 235 -2.78 -15.02 -1.16
CA THR A 235 -2.45 -15.46 0.20
C THR A 235 -1.09 -16.15 0.30
N GLN A 236 -0.48 -16.50 -0.84
CA GLN A 236 0.87 -17.04 -0.88
C GLN A 236 1.88 -16.00 -0.36
N PRO A 237 2.65 -16.29 0.70
CA PRO A 237 3.61 -15.35 1.25
C PRO A 237 4.80 -15.15 0.30
N SER A 238 5.36 -13.94 0.33
CA SER A 238 6.63 -13.61 -0.29
C SER A 238 7.75 -14.44 0.32
N CYS A 239 8.63 -15.00 -0.50
CA CYS A 239 9.71 -15.87 -0.06
C CYS A 239 10.98 -15.75 -0.92
N LEU A 240 12.06 -16.39 -0.45
CA LEU A 240 13.22 -16.68 -1.28
C LEU A 240 12.97 -17.92 -2.14
N GLY A 241 13.56 -17.92 -3.34
CA GLY A 241 13.56 -19.05 -4.26
C GLY A 241 14.84 -19.10 -5.08
N GLY A 242 14.90 -20.05 -6.03
CA GLY A 242 16.13 -20.40 -6.72
C GLY A 242 16.89 -21.52 -6.01
N ALA A 243 17.82 -22.17 -6.72
CA ALA A 243 18.55 -23.33 -6.18
C ALA A 243 19.42 -22.93 -4.97
N ASN A 244 19.86 -21.68 -4.92
CA ASN A 244 20.66 -21.14 -3.82
C ASN A 244 19.93 -20.07 -3.00
N ASN A 245 18.58 -19.99 -3.08
CA ASN A 245 17.79 -18.92 -2.46
C ASN A 245 18.21 -17.50 -2.92
N GLU A 246 18.58 -17.37 -4.20
CA GLU A 246 19.09 -16.12 -4.78
C GLU A 246 18.00 -15.18 -5.33
N PHE A 247 16.75 -15.64 -5.42
CA PHE A 247 15.64 -14.88 -5.99
C PHE A 247 14.59 -14.54 -4.94
N ILE A 248 13.92 -13.39 -5.13
CA ILE A 248 12.74 -13.00 -4.35
C ILE A 248 11.49 -13.30 -5.17
N PHE A 249 10.61 -14.15 -4.64
CA PHE A 249 9.30 -14.42 -5.23
C PHE A 249 8.24 -13.69 -4.42
N SER A 250 7.64 -12.66 -5.02
CA SER A 250 6.61 -11.86 -4.37
C SER A 250 5.71 -11.20 -5.40
N GLY A 251 4.43 -11.05 -5.06
CA GLY A 251 3.59 -10.03 -5.70
C GLY A 251 4.02 -8.63 -5.27
N ARG A 252 3.62 -7.61 -6.03
CA ARG A 252 3.78 -6.19 -5.65
C ARG A 252 5.23 -5.71 -5.47
N LEU A 253 6.22 -6.45 -5.98
CA LEU A 253 7.62 -5.96 -6.02
C LEU A 253 7.68 -4.60 -6.69
N ASP A 254 6.98 -4.49 -7.81
CA ASP A 254 6.54 -3.23 -8.39
C ASP A 254 5.39 -2.63 -7.56
N ASN A 255 5.61 -1.59 -6.77
CA ASN A 255 6.87 -0.89 -6.51
C ASN A 255 7.22 -0.85 -5.01
N LEU A 256 6.72 -1.83 -4.25
CA LEU A 256 6.98 -1.91 -2.82
C LEU A 256 8.44 -2.19 -2.50
N ALA A 257 9.22 -2.78 -3.41
CA ALA A 257 10.66 -2.95 -3.20
C ALA A 257 11.36 -1.58 -3.15
N SER A 258 11.07 -0.69 -4.10
CA SER A 258 11.63 0.67 -4.12
C SER A 258 11.11 1.51 -2.95
N SER A 259 9.83 1.37 -2.61
CA SER A 259 9.27 2.00 -1.41
C SER A 259 10.01 1.57 -0.14
N PHE A 260 10.29 0.28 0.02
CA PHE A 260 11.06 -0.25 1.13
C PHE A 260 12.50 0.28 1.13
N CYS A 261 13.21 0.22 -0.01
CA CYS A 261 14.57 0.69 -0.11
C CYS A 261 14.70 2.19 0.18
N ALA A 262 13.78 3.02 -0.36
CA ALA A 262 13.74 4.44 -0.10
C ALA A 262 13.53 4.73 1.40
N LEU A 263 12.54 4.07 2.01
CA LEU A 263 12.24 4.19 3.43
C LEU A 263 13.43 3.79 4.29
N ARG A 264 14.02 2.62 3.99
CA ARG A 264 15.15 2.08 4.73
C ARG A 264 16.37 2.97 4.61
N ALA A 265 16.68 3.48 3.41
CA ALA A 265 17.77 4.42 3.20
C ALA A 265 17.59 5.71 4.02
N LEU A 266 16.37 6.27 4.08
CA LEU A 266 16.09 7.44 4.90
C LEU A 266 16.33 7.15 6.39
N VAL A 267 15.80 6.02 6.89
CA VAL A 267 15.95 5.60 8.28
C VAL A 267 17.41 5.36 8.64
N ASP A 268 18.14 4.57 7.85
CA ASP A 268 19.52 4.21 8.10
C ASP A 268 20.44 5.42 8.02
N SER A 269 20.18 6.35 7.08
CA SER A 269 20.95 7.60 6.98
C SER A 269 20.77 8.53 8.19
N CYS A 270 19.78 8.27 9.06
CA CYS A 270 19.48 9.10 10.23
C CYS A 270 19.54 8.30 11.54
N ALA A 271 20.23 7.16 11.57
CA ALA A 271 20.20 6.21 12.67
C ALA A 271 21.13 6.60 13.83
N SER A 272 22.31 7.16 13.54
CA SER A 272 23.32 7.51 14.54
C SER A 272 23.20 8.96 15.00
N ALA A 273 23.53 9.20 16.27
CA ALA A 273 23.66 10.55 16.80
C ALA A 273 24.82 11.28 16.09
N GLY A 274 24.49 12.18 15.18
CA GLY A 274 25.46 12.95 14.39
C GLY A 274 25.28 12.86 12.88
N ASP A 275 24.47 11.93 12.35
CA ASP A 275 24.31 11.77 10.89
C ASP A 275 23.68 12.99 10.20
N LEU A 276 22.95 13.80 10.99
CA LEU A 276 22.36 15.07 10.56
C LEU A 276 23.19 16.30 10.96
N SER A 277 24.26 16.16 11.76
CA SER A 277 25.00 17.31 12.32
C SER A 277 25.78 18.09 11.27
N ASN A 278 26.25 17.41 10.23
CA ASN A 278 26.92 18.03 9.08
C ASN A 278 26.01 18.16 7.85
N GLU A 279 24.76 17.70 7.94
CA GLU A 279 23.81 17.74 6.82
C GLU A 279 23.29 19.16 6.62
N GLY A 280 23.40 19.63 5.37
CA GLY A 280 22.94 20.94 4.95
C GLY A 280 21.58 20.90 4.26
N ALA A 281 21.13 19.76 3.75
CA ALA A 281 19.88 19.60 3.01
C ALA A 281 18.76 18.97 3.86
N ILE A 282 17.57 18.87 3.29
CA ILE A 282 16.48 18.05 3.84
C ILE A 282 16.43 16.74 3.06
N ARG A 283 16.58 15.61 3.74
CA ARG A 283 16.40 14.28 3.15
C ARG A 283 14.92 13.94 3.19
N MET A 284 14.34 13.46 2.09
CA MET A 284 12.91 13.23 1.98
C MET A 284 12.60 11.95 1.21
N VAL A 285 11.60 11.23 1.65
CA VAL A 285 10.98 10.12 0.93
C VAL A 285 9.50 10.43 0.72
N ALA A 286 9.03 10.26 -0.50
CA ALA A 286 7.62 10.41 -0.84
C ALA A 286 7.10 9.11 -1.48
N LEU A 287 6.15 8.46 -0.82
CA LEU A 287 5.49 7.24 -1.27
C LEU A 287 4.06 7.60 -1.69
N PHE A 288 3.78 7.54 -2.99
CA PHE A 288 2.49 7.95 -3.56
C PHE A 288 1.58 6.76 -3.85
N ASP A 289 0.27 6.99 -3.82
CA ASP A 289 -0.73 6.05 -4.31
C ASP A 289 -1.13 6.42 -5.75
N ASN A 290 -1.84 5.54 -6.43
CA ASN A 290 -2.44 5.77 -7.75
C ASN A 290 -1.46 5.99 -8.91
N GLU A 291 -0.21 5.54 -8.79
CA GLU A 291 0.72 5.58 -9.92
C GLU A 291 0.18 4.77 -11.10
N GLU A 292 -0.33 3.56 -10.81
CA GLU A 292 -0.80 2.57 -11.78
C GLU A 292 -2.02 3.02 -12.60
N VAL A 293 -2.64 4.13 -12.21
CA VAL A 293 -3.82 4.71 -12.87
C VAL A 293 -3.60 6.17 -13.30
N GLY A 294 -2.35 6.64 -13.30
CA GLY A 294 -1.95 7.94 -13.86
C GLY A 294 -1.68 9.05 -12.84
N SER A 295 -1.65 8.75 -11.55
CA SER A 295 -1.29 9.66 -10.44
C SER A 295 -2.18 10.89 -10.23
N ASP A 296 -3.25 11.07 -11.01
CA ASP A 296 -4.16 12.21 -10.92
C ASP A 296 -5.20 12.02 -9.81
N SER A 297 -4.74 12.13 -8.57
CA SER A 297 -5.56 12.08 -7.36
C SER A 297 -4.97 12.97 -6.27
N TYR A 298 -5.68 13.18 -5.15
CA TYR A 298 -5.17 13.97 -4.03
C TYR A 298 -3.99 13.34 -3.29
N GLN A 299 -3.83 12.03 -3.41
CA GLN A 299 -2.78 11.25 -2.77
C GLN A 299 -1.71 10.76 -3.76
N GLY A 300 -1.93 10.91 -5.07
CA GLY A 300 -0.97 10.56 -6.10
C GLY A 300 0.08 11.63 -6.36
N ALA A 301 1.04 11.30 -7.22
CA ALA A 301 2.14 12.20 -7.56
C ALA A 301 1.71 13.45 -8.34
N GLY A 302 0.50 13.45 -8.95
CA GLY A 302 -0.09 14.63 -9.58
C GLY A 302 -0.59 15.67 -8.57
N ALA A 303 -0.75 15.30 -7.30
CA ALA A 303 -1.18 16.21 -6.25
C ALA A 303 -0.09 17.25 -5.90
N PRO A 304 -0.47 18.44 -5.42
CA PRO A 304 0.48 19.42 -4.89
C PRO A 304 1.11 18.99 -3.55
N THR A 305 0.79 17.81 -3.01
CA THR A 305 1.17 17.32 -1.68
C THR A 305 2.65 17.55 -1.35
N ILE A 306 3.56 17.18 -2.25
CA ILE A 306 5.00 17.31 -1.98
C ILE A 306 5.43 18.79 -1.97
N PHE A 307 4.91 19.58 -2.90
CA PHE A 307 5.23 21.01 -2.99
C PHE A 307 4.64 21.80 -1.83
N GLU A 308 3.42 21.47 -1.38
CA GLU A 308 2.80 22.01 -0.18
C GLU A 308 3.63 21.66 1.07
N GLY A 309 4.02 20.39 1.22
CA GLY A 309 4.90 19.94 2.29
C GLY A 309 6.23 20.70 2.30
N MET A 310 6.91 20.79 1.16
CA MET A 310 8.16 21.55 1.02
C MET A 310 8.00 23.03 1.38
N ARG A 311 6.92 23.69 0.93
CA ARG A 311 6.64 25.10 1.30
C ARG A 311 6.48 25.25 2.80
N ARG A 312 5.65 24.42 3.43
CA ARG A 312 5.42 24.44 4.88
C ARG A 312 6.71 24.20 5.67
N ILE A 313 7.57 23.28 5.21
CA ILE A 313 8.86 23.03 5.84
C ILE A 313 9.75 24.28 5.78
N ILE A 314 9.87 24.90 4.60
CA ILE A 314 10.66 26.13 4.44
C ILE A 314 10.12 27.28 5.30
N ASP A 315 8.80 27.46 5.32
CA ASP A 315 8.17 28.55 6.07
C ASP A 315 8.30 28.37 7.59
N CYS A 316 8.29 27.14 8.09
CA CYS A 316 8.52 26.84 9.51
C CYS A 316 9.97 27.11 9.93
N LEU A 317 10.95 26.77 9.08
CA LEU A 317 12.38 26.85 9.41
C LEU A 317 12.98 28.26 9.27
N ASP A 318 12.32 29.18 8.56
CA ASP A 318 12.81 30.55 8.34
C ASP A 318 11.75 31.59 8.70
N SER A 319 11.66 31.91 9.99
CA SER A 319 10.75 32.92 10.53
C SER A 319 11.28 34.35 10.44
N GLN A 320 12.49 34.59 9.90
CA GLN A 320 13.19 35.88 10.08
C GLN A 320 13.58 36.67 8.80
N CYS A 321 13.19 36.30 7.59
CA CYS A 321 13.46 37.18 6.45
C CYS A 321 12.46 37.06 5.30
N VAL A 322 11.69 38.12 5.05
CA VAL A 322 10.92 38.32 3.82
C VAL A 322 11.90 38.55 2.67
N ARG A 323 12.43 37.48 2.09
CA ARG A 323 13.19 37.50 0.84
C ARG A 323 12.36 36.81 -0.24
N GLU A 324 12.20 37.46 -1.39
CA GLU A 324 11.48 36.87 -2.52
C GLU A 324 12.07 35.53 -2.95
N ASN A 325 11.21 34.62 -3.42
CA ASN A 325 11.57 33.39 -4.13
C ASN A 325 12.32 32.30 -3.33
N ARG A 326 12.16 32.19 -1.99
CA ARG A 326 12.77 31.13 -1.15
C ARG A 326 12.49 29.71 -1.64
N PHE A 327 11.21 29.40 -1.86
CA PHE A 327 10.79 28.08 -2.36
C PHE A 327 11.42 27.77 -3.74
N ALA A 328 11.39 28.73 -4.66
CA ALA A 328 11.99 28.55 -6.00
C ALA A 328 13.51 28.32 -5.93
N ARG A 329 14.22 28.96 -5.00
CA ARG A 329 15.64 28.73 -4.78
C ARG A 329 15.90 27.34 -4.21
N ALA A 330 15.17 26.93 -3.18
CA ALA A 330 15.30 25.60 -2.60
C ALA A 330 15.05 24.51 -3.66
N VAL A 331 14.01 24.66 -4.48
CA VAL A 331 13.69 23.74 -5.59
C VAL A 331 14.84 23.64 -6.60
N ARG A 332 15.51 24.74 -6.95
CA ARG A 332 16.67 24.72 -7.87
C ARG A 332 17.90 24.00 -7.31
N HIS A 333 17.99 23.88 -5.99
CA HIS A 333 19.03 23.13 -5.29
C HIS A 333 18.56 21.73 -4.84
N SER A 334 17.34 21.35 -5.23
CA SER A 334 16.78 20.05 -4.88
C SER A 334 17.04 19.03 -6.00
N PHE A 335 17.14 17.77 -5.62
CA PHE A 335 17.24 16.65 -6.54
C PHE A 335 16.18 15.61 -6.19
N LEU A 336 15.49 15.07 -7.20
CA LEU A 336 14.51 14.00 -7.07
C LEU A 336 15.02 12.77 -7.81
N GLY A 337 15.36 11.72 -7.05
CA GLY A 337 15.51 10.37 -7.57
C GLY A 337 14.15 9.68 -7.60
N MET A 338 13.63 9.41 -8.80
CA MET A 338 12.43 8.57 -8.94
C MET A 338 12.87 7.12 -9.08
N SER A 339 12.44 6.28 -8.14
CA SER A 339 12.66 4.84 -8.18
C SER A 339 11.33 4.17 -8.49
N CYS A 340 11.10 3.94 -9.78
CA CYS A 340 10.06 3.04 -10.27
C CYS A 340 10.78 1.85 -10.90
N TYR A 341 10.24 0.65 -10.66
CA TYR A 341 10.88 -0.61 -11.04
C TYR A 341 11.28 -0.56 -12.52
N ILE A 342 12.58 -0.46 -12.82
CA ILE A 342 13.05 -0.69 -14.17
C ILE A 342 12.88 -2.18 -14.42
N LEU A 343 12.21 -2.54 -15.51
CA LEU A 343 12.11 -3.89 -16.07
C LEU A 343 13.53 -4.41 -16.41
N ALA A 344 14.29 -4.75 -15.39
CA ALA A 344 15.56 -5.45 -15.45
C ALA A 344 15.63 -6.39 -14.25
N PHE A 345 15.09 -7.60 -14.48
CA PHE A 345 15.62 -8.88 -14.03
C PHE A 345 16.58 -8.87 -12.83
N VAL A 346 16.13 -9.45 -11.70
CA VAL A 346 16.71 -10.63 -11.02
C VAL A 346 18.20 -10.66 -10.59
N GLU A 347 19.08 -9.77 -11.04
CA GLU A 347 20.50 -9.72 -10.66
C GLU A 347 20.87 -8.54 -9.74
N PHE A 348 20.08 -7.46 -9.70
CA PHE A 348 20.62 -6.18 -9.22
C PHE A 348 20.45 -5.86 -7.72
N VAL A 349 19.61 -6.59 -6.98
CA VAL A 349 19.34 -6.25 -5.56
C VAL A 349 20.49 -6.68 -4.63
N ALA A 350 21.39 -7.57 -5.06
CA ALA A 350 22.52 -8.00 -4.22
C ALA A 350 23.73 -7.06 -4.31
N GLU A 351 24.01 -6.43 -5.46
CA GLU A 351 25.23 -5.62 -5.65
C GLU A 351 25.09 -4.16 -5.17
N GLU A 352 23.91 -3.53 -5.26
CA GLU A 352 23.74 -2.16 -4.77
C GLU A 352 23.69 -2.04 -3.24
N LEU A 353 23.25 -3.09 -2.53
CA LEU A 353 23.25 -3.10 -1.06
C LEU A 353 24.66 -3.19 -0.47
N SER A 354 25.66 -3.64 -1.23
CA SER A 354 27.08 -3.55 -0.85
C SER A 354 27.71 -2.18 -1.12
N PHE A 355 27.10 -1.33 -1.95
CA PHE A 355 27.70 -0.04 -2.33
C PHE A 355 27.35 1.10 -1.36
N PHE A 356 26.26 0.96 -0.59
CA PHE A 356 25.90 1.88 0.51
C PHE A 356 26.47 1.46 1.87
N GLY A 357 27.27 0.40 1.92
CA GLY A 357 27.93 -0.12 3.12
C GLY A 357 29.41 0.27 3.23
N MET A 358 29.75 1.53 2.95
CA MET A 358 31.05 2.13 3.28
C MET A 358 30.90 3.47 3.99
#